data_AF-A0A939Y2J6-F1
#
_entry.id   AF-A0A939Y2J6-F1
#
_cell.length_a   1.000
_cell.length_b   1.000
_cell.length_c   1.000
_cell.angle_alpha   90.00
_cell.angle_beta   90.00
_cell.angle_gamma   90.00
#
_symmetry.space_group_name_H-M   'P 1'
#
loop_
_entity.id
_entity.type
_entity.pdbx_description
1 polymer ?
#
loop_
_entity_poly.entity_id
_entity_poly.type
_entity_poly.pdbx_seq_one_letter_code
_entity_poly.pdbx_strand_id
1 'polypeptide(L)'
;MLYVTNDTPKDEKLRILCRLRDRSGEVLHAYEAEASVPALSAVPVLSLDLESSLSSRRDRRQRYMEYSLLRDGRAVSCGTTLFVRPKTFDFLPARIRAEVWETGDDVRIALTSDCFAKSVCLSLSEGECLFSDNWFDLHGDAPVTVSVAKDRPDITEEWIRERLRITAYNADRQG
;
A
#
# COMPACT_ATOMS: atom_id res chain seq x y z
N MET A 1 -9.01 17.76 1.95
CA MET A 1 -8.13 18.11 3.09
C MET A 1 -7.66 16.82 3.74
N LEU A 2 -6.35 16.69 3.96
CA LEU A 2 -5.72 15.59 4.68
C LEU A 2 -5.47 16.02 6.13
N TYR A 3 -5.58 15.06 7.04
CA TYR A 3 -5.29 15.22 8.46
C TYR A 3 -4.23 14.21 8.87
N VAL A 4 -3.38 14.59 9.81
CA VAL A 4 -2.53 13.65 10.54
C VAL A 4 -2.97 13.62 11.99
N THR A 5 -3.17 12.41 12.49
CA THR A 5 -3.45 12.13 13.90
C THR A 5 -2.16 11.64 14.57
N ASN A 6 -1.85 12.21 15.74
CA ASN A 6 -0.76 11.78 16.60
C ASN A 6 -1.35 11.31 17.93
N ASP A 7 -1.45 10.00 18.12
CA ASP A 7 -1.92 9.38 19.36
C ASP A 7 -0.77 9.12 20.37
N THR A 8 0.43 9.66 20.11
CA THR A 8 1.56 9.56 21.03
C THR A 8 1.53 10.69 22.06
N PRO A 9 2.12 10.50 23.27
CA PRO A 9 2.20 11.54 24.29
C PRO A 9 3.31 12.57 24.03
N LYS A 10 3.89 12.60 22.82
CA LYS A 10 4.96 13.52 22.44
C LYS A 10 4.59 14.26 21.17
N ASP A 11 5.13 15.47 21.03
CA ASP A 11 5.05 16.20 19.79
C ASP A 11 5.87 15.49 18.71
N GLU A 12 5.29 15.37 17.52
CA GLU A 12 5.87 14.62 16.42
C GLU A 12 6.14 15.57 15.24
N LYS A 13 7.31 15.40 14.62
CA LYS A 13 7.66 16.04 13.36
C LYS A 13 7.68 14.96 12.29
N LEU A 14 6.75 15.07 11.36
CA LEU A 14 6.47 14.07 10.36
C LEU A 14 6.48 14.71 8.98
N ARG A 15 6.64 13.89 7.96
CA ARG A 15 6.60 14.31 6.57
C ARG A 15 5.56 13.52 5.82
N ILE A 16 4.79 14.19 4.98
CA ILE A 16 3.69 13.59 4.24
C ILE A 16 4.04 13.64 2.78
N LEU A 17 3.98 12.49 2.12
CA LEU A 17 4.06 12.38 0.68
C LEU A 17 2.69 11.97 0.15
N CYS A 18 2.22 12.66 -0.88
CA CYS A 18 1.00 12.30 -1.59
C CYS A 18 1.28 12.21 -3.08
N ARG A 19 0.72 11.21 -3.75
CA ARG A 19 0.85 11.05 -5.19
C ARG A 19 -0.53 10.84 -5.81
N LEU A 20 -0.90 11.70 -6.75
CA LEU A 20 -2.02 11.41 -7.63
C LEU A 20 -1.50 10.46 -8.71
N ARG A 21 -2.05 9.25 -8.73
CA ARG A 21 -1.67 8.22 -9.69
C ARG A 21 -2.82 7.89 -10.62
N ASP A 22 -2.50 7.36 -11.79
CA ASP A 22 -3.48 6.71 -12.64
C ASP A 22 -3.58 5.20 -12.34
N ARG A 23 -4.53 4.51 -12.97
CA ARG A 23 -4.80 3.08 -12.78
C ARG A 23 -3.65 2.15 -13.19
N SER A 24 -2.70 2.63 -14.00
CA SER A 24 -1.47 1.90 -14.32
C SER A 24 -0.45 1.97 -13.20
N GLY A 25 -0.65 2.88 -12.24
CA GLY A 25 0.31 3.14 -11.17
C GLY A 25 1.20 4.34 -11.46
N GLU A 26 1.16 4.92 -12.65
CA GLU A 26 1.97 6.08 -13.02
C GLU A 26 1.64 7.29 -12.15
N VAL A 27 2.68 7.99 -11.68
CA VAL A 27 2.54 9.23 -10.90
C VAL A 27 2.27 10.39 -11.85
N LEU A 28 1.08 10.98 -11.75
CA LEU A 28 0.70 12.18 -12.49
C LEU A 28 1.18 13.45 -11.80
N HIS A 29 1.04 13.49 -10.47
CA HIS A 29 1.48 14.61 -9.63
C HIS A 29 1.93 14.09 -8.27
N ALA A 30 2.93 14.74 -7.67
CA ALA A 30 3.39 14.49 -6.32
C ALA A 30 3.32 15.76 -5.47
N TYR A 31 3.01 15.60 -4.20
CA TYR A 31 2.89 16.65 -3.22
C TYR A 31 3.61 16.23 -1.94
N GLU A 32 4.19 17.19 -1.25
CA GLU A 32 4.92 16.96 -0.01
C GLU A 32 4.63 18.09 0.98
N ALA A 33 4.52 17.74 2.27
CA ALA A 33 4.39 18.71 3.35
C ALA A 33 5.07 18.20 4.62
N GLU A 34 5.64 19.11 5.38
CA GLU A 34 6.05 18.85 6.77
C GLU A 34 4.86 19.08 7.71
N ALA A 35 4.75 18.24 8.73
CA ALA A 35 3.71 18.32 9.74
C ALA A 35 4.35 18.30 11.14
N SER A 36 4.14 19.37 11.91
CA SER A 36 4.38 19.37 13.35
C SER A 36 3.06 19.09 14.04
N VAL A 37 2.93 17.92 14.65
CA VAL A 37 1.67 17.42 15.22
C VAL A 37 1.83 17.29 16.74
N PRO A 38 1.15 18.14 17.53
CA PRO A 38 1.21 18.04 18.99
C PRO A 38 0.80 16.67 19.51
N ALA A 39 1.27 16.33 20.71
CA ALA A 39 0.86 15.12 21.42
C ALA A 39 -0.68 15.00 21.49
N LEU A 40 -1.19 13.79 21.25
CA LEU A 40 -2.60 13.42 21.40
C LEU A 40 -3.56 14.36 20.62
N SER A 41 -3.20 14.71 19.38
CA SER A 41 -3.93 15.68 18.57
C SER A 41 -4.09 15.26 17.12
N ALA A 42 -4.96 15.95 16.38
CA ALA A 42 -5.08 15.81 14.93
C ALA A 42 -5.03 17.19 14.27
N VAL A 43 -4.20 17.34 13.23
CA VAL A 43 -4.02 18.63 12.55
C VAL A 43 -4.25 18.49 11.04
N PRO A 44 -4.87 19.49 10.39
CA PRO A 44 -4.91 19.55 8.94
C PRO A 44 -3.52 19.90 8.41
N VAL A 45 -3.07 19.18 7.40
CA VAL A 45 -1.68 19.26 6.91
C VAL A 45 -1.57 19.63 5.45
N LEU A 46 -2.57 19.26 4.64
CA LEU A 46 -2.53 19.48 3.20
C LEU A 46 -3.95 19.60 2.65
N SER A 47 -4.21 20.69 1.92
CA SER A 47 -5.39 20.85 1.10
C SER A 47 -4.96 20.82 -0.36
N LEU A 48 -5.40 19.80 -1.09
CA LEU A 48 -5.07 19.62 -2.50
C LEU A 48 -6.25 20.09 -3.35
N ASP A 49 -5.98 21.02 -4.26
CA ASP A 49 -6.87 21.31 -5.37
C ASP A 49 -6.58 20.29 -6.49
N LEU A 50 -7.57 19.46 -6.78
CA LEU A 50 -7.50 18.41 -7.79
C LEU A 50 -8.52 18.64 -8.91
N GLU A 51 -9.14 19.81 -9.01
CA GLU A 51 -10.22 20.05 -9.98
C GLU A 51 -9.77 19.84 -11.43
N SER A 52 -8.61 20.37 -11.78
CA SER A 52 -8.04 20.21 -13.13
C SER A 52 -7.70 18.74 -13.43
N SER A 53 -7.10 18.03 -12.46
CA SER A 53 -6.74 16.61 -12.56
C SER A 53 -7.92 15.65 -12.34
N LEU A 54 -9.13 16.12 -12.01
CA LEU A 54 -10.33 15.28 -11.83
C LEU A 54 -11.56 15.92 -12.51
N SER A 55 -11.31 16.61 -13.62
CA SER A 55 -12.28 17.41 -14.35
C SER A 55 -13.34 16.58 -15.08
N SER A 56 -13.04 15.32 -15.41
CA SER A 56 -14.00 14.41 -16.05
C SER A 56 -14.38 13.21 -15.18
N ARG A 57 -15.52 12.57 -15.51
CA ARG A 57 -15.91 11.27 -14.94
C ARG A 57 -14.85 10.20 -15.19
N ARG A 58 -14.18 10.24 -16.33
CA ARG A 58 -13.14 9.26 -16.69
C ARG A 58 -11.95 9.40 -15.76
N ASP A 59 -11.50 10.62 -15.49
CA ASP A 59 -10.38 10.88 -14.58
C ASP A 59 -10.65 10.30 -13.20
N ARG A 60 -11.85 10.53 -12.65
CA ARG A 60 -12.24 10.02 -11.32
C ARG A 60 -12.32 8.49 -11.26
N ARG A 61 -12.59 7.83 -12.38
CA ARG A 61 -12.64 6.36 -12.49
C ARG A 61 -11.28 5.73 -12.76
N GLN A 62 -10.27 6.51 -13.14
CA GLN A 62 -8.97 6.03 -13.58
C GLN A 62 -7.82 6.58 -12.76
N ARG A 63 -8.09 7.43 -11.76
CA ARG A 63 -7.06 8.05 -10.90
C ARG A 63 -7.37 7.81 -9.42
N TYR A 64 -6.34 7.70 -8.61
CA TYR A 64 -6.43 7.54 -7.17
C TYR A 64 -5.34 8.34 -6.46
N MET A 65 -5.54 8.63 -5.18
CA MET A 65 -4.53 9.26 -4.34
C MET A 65 -3.83 8.18 -3.52
N GLU A 66 -2.51 8.14 -3.57
CA GLU A 66 -1.63 7.45 -2.61
C GLU A 66 -1.16 8.49 -1.58
N TYR A 67 -1.08 8.10 -0.31
CA TYR A 67 -0.45 8.91 0.74
C TYR A 67 0.46 8.06 1.62
N SER A 68 1.53 8.68 2.11
CA SER A 68 2.49 8.08 3.05
C SER A 68 2.92 9.12 4.08
N LEU A 69 2.85 8.73 5.35
CA LEU A 69 3.36 9.48 6.48
C LEU A 69 4.72 8.90 6.85
N LEU A 70 5.73 9.75 6.89
CA LEU A 70 7.11 9.39 7.13
C LEU A 70 7.59 9.96 8.47
N ARG A 71 8.29 9.12 9.25
CA ARG A 71 9.10 9.51 10.40
C ARG A 71 10.54 9.13 10.10
N ASP A 72 11.46 10.09 10.18
CA ASP A 72 12.89 9.89 9.91
C ASP A 72 13.16 9.19 8.56
N GLY A 73 12.40 9.55 7.53
CA GLY A 73 12.48 8.97 6.18
C GLY A 73 11.84 7.60 6.00
N ARG A 74 11.30 6.98 7.06
CA ARG A 74 10.61 5.68 7.01
C ARG A 74 9.10 5.85 7.05
N ALA A 75 8.37 5.09 6.23
CA ALA A 75 6.92 5.09 6.28
C ALA A 75 6.41 4.48 7.59
N VAL A 76 5.57 5.22 8.30
CA VAL A 76 4.88 4.79 9.53
C VAL A 76 3.37 4.62 9.31
N SER A 77 2.84 5.17 8.22
CA SER A 77 1.47 4.95 7.77
C SER A 77 1.39 5.20 6.27
N CYS A 78 0.59 4.43 5.56
CA CYS A 78 0.31 4.62 4.14
C CYS A 78 -1.14 4.25 3.82
N GLY A 79 -1.61 4.64 2.66
CA GLY A 79 -2.91 4.22 2.18
C GLY A 79 -3.29 4.86 0.86
N THR A 80 -4.48 4.49 0.38
CA THR A 80 -5.04 5.07 -0.84
C THR A 80 -6.44 5.62 -0.64
N THR A 81 -6.86 6.46 -1.58
CA THR A 81 -8.25 6.91 -1.72
C THR A 81 -8.64 6.90 -3.19
N LEU A 82 -9.72 6.20 -3.49
CA LEU A 82 -10.39 6.26 -4.80
C LEU A 82 -11.36 7.44 -4.82
N PHE A 83 -11.50 8.10 -5.97
CA PHE A 83 -12.48 9.18 -6.15
C PHE A 83 -13.87 8.68 -6.54
N VAL A 84 -14.02 7.37 -6.68
CA VAL A 84 -15.28 6.65 -6.92
C VAL A 84 -15.31 5.39 -6.07
N ARG A 85 -16.48 4.74 -5.98
CA ARG A 85 -16.58 3.43 -5.31
C ARG A 85 -15.73 2.39 -6.06
N PRO A 86 -15.13 1.39 -5.38
CA PRO A 86 -14.30 0.36 -6.02
C PRO A 86 -14.95 -0.28 -7.25
N LYS A 87 -16.24 -0.67 -7.16
CA LYS A 87 -16.99 -1.27 -8.28
C LYS A 87 -17.19 -0.36 -9.51
N THR A 88 -16.85 0.91 -9.39
CA THR A 88 -16.98 1.94 -10.44
C THR A 88 -15.61 2.39 -10.95
N PHE A 89 -14.53 2.05 -10.24
CA PHE A 89 -13.17 2.33 -10.67
C PHE A 89 -12.78 1.37 -11.80
N ASP A 90 -12.16 1.90 -12.86
CA ASP A 90 -11.81 1.17 -14.07
C ASP A 90 -10.44 0.47 -13.90
N PHE A 91 -10.37 -0.47 -12.96
CA PHE A 91 -9.15 -1.24 -12.69
C PHE A 91 -8.58 -1.89 -13.95
N LEU A 92 -7.25 -1.92 -14.04
CA LEU A 92 -6.56 -2.86 -14.92
C LEU A 92 -6.48 -4.23 -14.23
N PRO A 93 -6.47 -5.34 -14.97
CA PRO A 93 -6.22 -6.65 -14.39
C PRO A 93 -4.78 -6.71 -13.89
N ALA A 94 -4.59 -6.80 -12.58
CA ALA A 94 -3.27 -6.74 -11.95
C ALA A 94 -2.59 -8.11 -11.94
N ARG A 95 -1.38 -8.17 -12.49
CA ARG A 95 -0.51 -9.34 -12.42
C ARG A 95 0.47 -9.14 -11.27
N ILE A 96 0.27 -9.89 -10.20
CA ILE A 96 1.09 -9.80 -9.00
C ILE A 96 2.14 -10.91 -9.03
N ARG A 97 3.40 -10.54 -8.82
CA ARG A 97 4.52 -11.47 -8.69
C ARG A 97 5.03 -11.42 -7.26
N ALA A 98 5.46 -12.57 -6.75
CA ALA A 98 6.08 -12.67 -5.44
C ALA A 98 7.46 -13.32 -5.57
N GLU A 99 8.43 -12.70 -4.92
CA GLU A 99 9.76 -13.27 -4.67
C GLU A 99 9.84 -13.59 -3.18
N VAL A 100 10.24 -14.82 -2.87
CA VAL A 100 10.34 -15.33 -1.50
C VAL A 100 11.79 -15.71 -1.25
N TRP A 101 12.35 -15.31 -0.12
CA TRP A 101 13.71 -15.70 0.29
C TRP A 101 13.88 -15.67 1.80
N GLU A 102 14.86 -16.39 2.32
CA GLU A 102 15.16 -16.41 3.76
C GLU A 102 16.17 -15.32 4.15
N THR A 103 15.97 -14.72 5.32
CA THR A 103 16.91 -13.76 5.92
C THR A 103 17.02 -13.99 7.42
N GLY A 104 18.07 -14.69 7.86
CA GLY A 104 18.26 -15.01 9.29
C GLY A 104 17.04 -15.76 9.84
N ASP A 105 16.37 -15.11 10.80
CA ASP A 105 15.20 -15.64 11.50
C ASP A 105 13.85 -15.33 10.82
N ASP A 106 13.86 -14.75 9.61
CA ASP A 106 12.66 -14.41 8.84
C ASP A 106 12.65 -15.11 7.46
N VAL A 107 11.44 -15.26 6.91
CA VAL A 107 11.19 -15.39 5.48
C VAL A 107 10.63 -14.06 4.96
N ARG A 108 11.18 -13.56 3.86
CA ARG A 108 10.77 -12.31 3.21
C ARG A 108 9.99 -12.61 1.94
N ILE A 109 8.94 -11.83 1.71
CA ILE A 109 8.06 -11.93 0.54
C ILE A 109 8.00 -10.54 -0.09
N ALA A 110 8.67 -10.31 -1.21
CA ALA A 110 8.51 -9.08 -1.99
C ALA A 110 7.43 -9.27 -3.03
N LEU A 111 6.41 -8.41 -3.00
CA LEU A 111 5.32 -8.40 -3.96
C LEU A 111 5.46 -7.20 -4.89
N THR A 112 5.34 -7.47 -6.19
CA THR A 112 5.29 -6.45 -7.24
C THR A 112 4.03 -6.65 -8.07
N SER A 113 3.54 -5.56 -8.68
CA SER A 113 2.45 -5.62 -9.65
C SER A 113 2.82 -4.80 -10.89
N ASP A 114 2.21 -5.12 -12.02
CA ASP A 114 2.36 -4.33 -13.26
C ASP A 114 1.45 -3.10 -13.30
N CYS A 115 0.45 -3.02 -12.42
CA CYS A 115 -0.43 -1.86 -12.29
C CYS A 115 -0.94 -1.70 -10.85
N PHE A 116 -1.91 -0.80 -10.64
CA PHE A 116 -2.50 -0.62 -9.32
C PHE A 116 -3.27 -1.88 -8.90
N ALA A 117 -2.82 -2.55 -7.84
CA ALA A 117 -3.51 -3.69 -7.24
C ALA A 117 -4.09 -3.30 -5.88
N LYS A 118 -5.42 -3.32 -5.78
CA LYS A 118 -6.12 -2.91 -4.56
C LYS A 118 -6.35 -4.07 -3.60
N SER A 119 -6.07 -3.85 -2.32
CA SER A 119 -6.39 -4.75 -1.21
C SER A 119 -5.78 -6.14 -1.43
N VAL A 120 -4.47 -6.17 -1.66
CA VAL A 120 -3.67 -7.37 -1.76
C VAL A 120 -3.69 -8.10 -0.43
N CYS A 121 -4.13 -9.35 -0.48
CA CYS A 121 -4.26 -10.24 0.67
C CYS A 121 -3.41 -11.48 0.45
N LEU A 122 -2.55 -11.74 1.43
CA LEU A 122 -1.73 -12.94 1.52
C LEU A 122 -2.46 -13.96 2.40
N SER A 123 -2.52 -15.19 1.92
CA SER A 123 -3.00 -16.34 2.67
C SER A 123 -2.18 -17.57 2.31
N LEU A 124 -2.41 -18.66 3.04
CA LEU A 124 -1.81 -19.96 2.76
C LEU A 124 -2.91 -20.93 2.38
N SER A 125 -2.62 -21.85 1.46
CA SER A 125 -3.55 -22.93 1.12
C SER A 125 -3.71 -23.95 2.26
N GLU A 126 -2.68 -24.10 3.07
CA GLU A 126 -2.64 -24.97 4.26
C GLU A 126 -1.69 -24.37 5.30
N GLY A 127 -2.03 -24.53 6.58
CA GLY A 127 -1.26 -23.99 7.69
C GLY A 127 -1.50 -22.51 7.94
N GLU A 128 -0.81 -21.97 8.95
CA GLU A 128 -0.95 -20.57 9.38
C GLU A 128 0.41 -19.96 9.69
N CYS A 129 0.58 -18.68 9.36
CA CYS A 129 1.71 -17.87 9.78
C CYS A 129 1.26 -16.42 9.96
N LEU A 130 2.03 -15.63 10.71
CA LEU A 130 1.77 -14.21 10.86
C LEU A 130 2.58 -13.42 9.83
N PHE A 131 1.89 -12.82 8.88
CA PHE A 131 2.45 -11.82 7.97
C PHE A 131 2.63 -10.48 8.71
N SER A 132 3.78 -9.82 8.54
CA SER A 132 4.05 -8.51 9.14
C SER A 132 3.09 -7.42 8.66
N ASP A 133 2.53 -7.59 7.47
CA ASP A 133 1.51 -6.73 6.88
C ASP A 133 0.63 -7.55 5.95
N ASN A 134 -0.66 -7.20 5.89
CA ASN A 134 -1.64 -7.84 5.05
C ASN A 134 -2.76 -6.83 4.73
N TRP A 135 -3.43 -6.97 3.59
CA TRP A 135 -4.42 -6.02 3.09
C TRP A 135 -3.86 -4.65 2.68
N PHE A 136 -2.69 -4.65 2.04
CA PHE A 136 -2.05 -3.45 1.49
C PHE A 136 -2.40 -3.25 0.01
N ASP A 137 -2.10 -2.08 -0.55
CA ASP A 137 -2.22 -1.81 -1.97
C ASP A 137 -0.81 -1.88 -2.63
N LEU A 138 -0.74 -2.25 -3.92
CA LEU A 138 0.49 -2.15 -4.73
C LEU A 138 0.32 -1.07 -5.80
N HIS A 139 1.34 -0.24 -6.00
CA HIS A 139 1.30 0.90 -6.93
C HIS A 139 2.02 0.67 -8.26
N GLY A 140 2.71 -0.46 -8.42
CA GLY A 140 3.35 -0.88 -9.68
C GLY A 140 4.80 -0.42 -9.88
N ASP A 141 5.25 0.59 -9.13
CA ASP A 141 6.60 1.16 -9.26
C ASP A 141 7.60 0.66 -8.20
N ALA A 142 7.11 0.14 -7.08
CA ALA A 142 7.94 -0.37 -6.00
C ALA A 142 7.37 -1.66 -5.39
N PRO A 143 8.26 -2.59 -4.94
CA PRO A 143 7.83 -3.76 -4.20
C PRO A 143 7.35 -3.39 -2.79
N VAL A 144 6.34 -4.09 -2.30
CA VAL A 144 6.02 -4.16 -0.87
C VAL A 144 6.61 -5.45 -0.32
N THR A 145 7.42 -5.35 0.74
CA THR A 145 8.03 -6.50 1.38
C THR A 145 7.34 -6.81 2.69
N VAL A 146 6.83 -8.04 2.79
CA VAL A 146 6.25 -8.62 4.00
C VAL A 146 7.24 -9.61 4.60
N SER A 147 7.37 -9.64 5.92
CA SER A 147 8.15 -10.64 6.63
C SER A 147 7.26 -11.63 7.39
N VAL A 148 7.72 -12.87 7.48
CA VAL A 148 7.16 -13.93 8.31
C VAL A 148 8.28 -14.43 9.21
N ALA A 149 8.08 -14.39 10.53
CA ALA A 149 9.06 -14.89 11.48
C ALA A 149 9.15 -16.42 11.43
N LYS A 150 10.35 -16.98 11.57
CA LYS A 150 10.59 -18.42 11.70
C LYS A 150 10.39 -18.87 13.15
N ASP A 151 9.22 -18.58 13.72
CA ASP A 151 8.84 -18.98 15.07
C ASP A 151 8.54 -20.48 15.19
N ARG A 152 8.40 -21.17 14.05
CA ARG A 152 8.23 -22.62 13.93
C ARG A 152 9.22 -23.20 12.91
N PRO A 153 9.74 -24.42 13.12
CA PRO A 153 10.79 -25.00 12.29
C PRO A 153 10.35 -25.37 10.87
N ASP A 154 9.05 -25.49 10.62
CA ASP A 154 8.47 -25.78 9.31
C ASP A 154 8.35 -24.53 8.42
N ILE A 155 8.50 -23.31 8.97
CA ILE A 155 8.45 -22.07 8.19
C ILE A 155 9.78 -21.89 7.46
N THR A 156 9.78 -22.23 6.17
CA THR A 156 10.90 -22.06 5.25
C THR A 156 10.47 -21.28 4.01
N GLU A 157 11.43 -20.79 3.22
CA GLU A 157 11.14 -20.21 1.90
C GLU A 157 10.29 -21.16 1.04
N GLU A 158 10.68 -22.44 0.95
CA GLU A 158 9.97 -23.44 0.15
C GLU A 158 8.54 -23.64 0.65
N TRP A 159 8.37 -23.76 1.97
CA TRP A 159 7.05 -23.93 2.58
C TRP A 159 6.11 -22.78 2.24
N ILE A 160 6.60 -21.53 2.34
CA ILE A 160 5.86 -20.33 1.95
C ILE A 160 5.57 -20.34 0.45
N ARG A 161 6.57 -20.59 -0.40
CA ARG A 161 6.44 -20.53 -1.86
C ARG A 161 5.39 -21.51 -2.39
N GLU A 162 5.32 -22.71 -1.83
CA GLU A 162 4.34 -23.73 -2.22
C GLU A 162 2.90 -23.40 -1.80
N ARG A 163 2.75 -22.76 -0.63
CA ARG A 163 1.45 -22.56 0.02
C ARG A 163 0.88 -21.15 -0.17
N LEU A 164 1.70 -20.17 -0.54
CA LEU A 164 1.29 -18.78 -0.69
C LEU A 164 0.16 -18.66 -1.73
N ARG A 165 -0.89 -17.94 -1.32
CA ARG A 165 -2.00 -17.51 -2.15
C ARG A 165 -2.08 -16.00 -2.05
N ILE A 166 -2.17 -15.37 -3.21
CA ILE A 166 -2.23 -13.92 -3.33
C ILE A 166 -3.56 -13.60 -3.99
N THR A 167 -4.35 -12.77 -3.33
CA THR A 167 -5.61 -12.27 -3.87
C THR A 167 -5.59 -10.75 -3.85
N ALA A 168 -6.31 -10.12 -4.77
CA ALA A 168 -6.51 -8.68 -4.78
C ALA A 168 -7.88 -8.37 -5.41
N TYR A 169 -8.41 -7.18 -5.20
CA TYR A 169 -9.71 -6.76 -5.73
C TYR A 169 -9.80 -6.91 -7.25
N ASN A 170 -8.69 -6.61 -7.94
CA ASN A 170 -8.55 -6.63 -9.38
C ASN A 170 -7.43 -7.56 -9.87
N ALA A 171 -7.08 -8.59 -9.09
CA ALA A 171 -6.13 -9.60 -9.53
C ALA A 171 -6.60 -10.20 -10.87
N ASP A 172 -5.66 -10.34 -11.82
CA ASP A 172 -5.90 -11.06 -13.07
C ASP A 172 -6.26 -12.50 -12.71
N ARG A 173 -7.55 -12.83 -12.80
CA ARG A 173 -8.02 -14.21 -12.70
C ARG A 173 -7.62 -14.89 -13.99
N GLN A 174 -6.37 -15.33 -14.07
CA GLN A 174 -6.00 -16.31 -15.09
C GLN A 174 -6.98 -17.48 -14.95
N GLY A 175 -7.70 -17.76 -16.04
CA GLY A 175 -8.67 -18.85 -16.12
C GLY A 175 -8.02 -20.21 -16.11
#